data_AF-A0A3M2ABV8-F1
#
_entry.id   AF-A0A3M2ABV8-F1
#
_cell.length_a   1.000
_cell.length_b   1.000
_cell.length_c   1.000
_cell.angle_alpha   90.00
_cell.angle_beta   90.00
_cell.angle_gamma   90.00
#
_symmetry.space_group_name_H-M   'P 1'
#
loop_
_entity.id
_entity.type
_entity.pdbx_description
1 polymer ?
#
loop_
_entity_poly.entity_id
_entity_poly.type
_entity_poly.pdbx_seq_one_letter_code
_entity_poly.pdbx_strand_id
1 'polypeptide(L)'
;MKKKAVKLFALFLSMFFLLGFLTLPKFLVFDQILLKRGLYLTAERVEEGLFGFELRRGSLYGREKRLLTFDSMRVKLRPFYVSLDLNCNKGSLSIRRSFGGLELRAQNFGCLEGLGVVSADLRVSEGIRGKIELFGTKVQGLSLDRLEVSFKGRTFSAKAKAMGFELLGEGQVVPDPKDPLATKVNGQVLGGGLRLVISGSLYNLSVSR
;
A
#
# COMPACT_ATOMS: atom_id res chain seq x y z
N MET A 1 -10.13 40.61 -34.97
CA MET A 1 -9.66 39.27 -35.43
C MET A 1 -8.76 38.53 -34.44
N LYS A 2 -7.76 39.17 -33.80
CA LYS A 2 -6.80 38.50 -32.88
C LYS A 2 -7.43 37.67 -31.73
N LYS A 3 -8.51 38.15 -31.07
CA LYS A 3 -9.18 37.42 -29.97
C LYS A 3 -9.86 36.11 -30.40
N LYS A 4 -10.36 36.02 -31.64
CA LYS A 4 -10.98 34.79 -32.17
C LYS A 4 -9.91 33.74 -32.49
N ALA A 5 -8.79 34.16 -33.07
CA ALA A 5 -7.64 33.29 -33.35
C ALA A 5 -7.03 32.73 -32.05
N VAL A 6 -6.88 33.54 -31.00
CA VAL A 6 -6.38 33.09 -29.69
C VAL A 6 -7.33 32.08 -29.02
N LYS A 7 -8.65 32.30 -29.08
CA LYS A 7 -9.64 31.32 -28.57
C LYS A 7 -9.61 30.02 -29.36
N LEU A 8 -9.48 30.09 -30.70
CA LEU A 8 -9.41 28.91 -31.56
C LEU A 8 -8.13 28.12 -31.30
N PHE A 9 -7.00 28.81 -31.13
CA PHE A 9 -5.71 28.19 -30.80
C PHE A 9 -5.74 27.54 -29.42
N ALA A 10 -6.32 28.20 -28.41
CA ALA A 10 -6.50 27.63 -27.08
C ALA A 10 -7.40 26.38 -27.08
N LEU A 11 -8.46 26.38 -27.90
CA LEU A 11 -9.34 25.23 -28.08
C LEU A 11 -8.64 24.06 -28.78
N PHE A 12 -7.84 24.36 -29.81
CA PHE A 12 -7.07 23.35 -30.52
C PHE A 12 -5.99 22.74 -29.62
N LEU A 13 -5.30 23.57 -28.84
CA LEU A 13 -4.31 23.14 -27.87
C LEU A 13 -4.96 22.27 -26.77
N SER A 14 -6.11 22.68 -26.21
CA SER A 14 -6.81 21.89 -25.19
C SER A 14 -7.29 20.54 -25.74
N MET A 15 -7.79 20.50 -26.97
CA MET A 15 -8.19 19.28 -27.66
C MET A 15 -6.99 18.35 -27.89
N PHE A 16 -5.84 18.90 -28.29
CA PHE A 16 -4.61 18.13 -28.49
C PHE A 16 -4.09 17.53 -27.18
N PHE A 17 -4.11 18.29 -26.08
CA PHE A 17 -3.77 17.79 -24.74
C PHE A 17 -4.74 16.68 -24.28
N LEU A 18 -6.04 16.83 -24.55
CA LEU A 18 -7.04 15.81 -24.24
C LEU A 18 -6.77 14.51 -25.01
N LEU A 19 -6.49 14.60 -26.31
CA LEU A 19 -6.14 13.46 -27.15
C LEU A 19 -4.85 12.78 -26.69
N GLY A 20 -3.83 13.55 -26.32
CA GLY A 20 -2.60 13.03 -25.73
C GLY A 20 -2.86 12.25 -24.44
N PHE A 21 -3.67 12.80 -23.53
CA PHE A 21 -3.99 12.12 -22.26
C PHE A 21 -4.88 10.87 -22.42
N LEU A 22 -5.68 10.83 -23.48
CA LEU A 22 -6.52 9.68 -23.86
C LEU A 22 -5.70 8.53 -24.45
N THR A 23 -4.68 8.84 -25.25
CA THR A 23 -3.85 7.85 -25.95
C THR A 23 -2.64 7.41 -25.15
N LEU A 24 -2.28 8.13 -24.08
CA LEU A 24 -1.13 7.80 -23.25
C LEU A 24 -1.42 6.55 -22.39
N PRO A 25 -0.64 5.47 -22.53
CA PRO A 25 -0.82 4.24 -21.77
C PRO A 25 -0.47 4.46 -20.29
N LYS A 26 -1.51 4.58 -19.44
CA LYS A 26 -1.37 4.92 -18.01
C LYS A 26 -0.66 3.80 -17.26
N PHE A 27 -0.87 2.55 -17.69
CA PHE A 27 -0.13 1.40 -17.20
C PHE A 27 1.38 1.56 -17.40
N LEU A 28 1.85 2.01 -18.57
CA LEU A 28 3.28 2.16 -18.83
C LEU A 28 3.93 3.23 -17.94
N VAL A 29 3.21 4.33 -17.66
CA VAL A 29 3.68 5.33 -16.69
C VAL A 29 3.78 4.74 -15.30
N PHE A 30 2.75 3.99 -14.88
CA PHE A 30 2.74 3.34 -13.58
C PHE A 30 3.87 2.31 -13.44
N ASP A 31 4.09 1.49 -14.46
CA ASP A 31 5.16 0.50 -14.51
C ASP A 31 6.54 1.17 -14.44
N GLN A 32 6.78 2.26 -15.17
CA GLN A 32 8.02 3.04 -15.06
C GLN A 32 8.26 3.58 -13.64
N ILE A 33 7.20 4.00 -12.94
CA ILE A 33 7.31 4.47 -11.54
C ILE A 33 7.73 3.31 -10.62
N LEU A 34 7.18 2.11 -10.83
CA LEU A 34 7.55 0.91 -10.08
C LEU A 34 8.99 0.47 -10.39
N LEU A 35 9.37 0.46 -11.66
CA LEU A 35 10.71 0.07 -12.11
C LEU A 35 11.80 0.96 -11.50
N LYS A 36 11.57 2.28 -11.40
CA LYS A 36 12.48 3.21 -10.70
C LYS A 36 12.70 2.84 -9.22
N ARG A 37 11.78 2.09 -8.62
CA ARG A 37 11.85 1.59 -7.24
C ARG A 37 12.30 0.12 -7.17
N GLY A 38 12.70 -0.48 -8.30
CA GLY A 38 13.12 -1.88 -8.38
C GLY A 38 11.97 -2.88 -8.24
N LEU A 39 10.75 -2.46 -8.57
CA LEU A 39 9.55 -3.30 -8.59
C LEU A 39 9.14 -3.56 -10.05
N TYR A 40 8.86 -4.81 -10.37
CA TYR A 40 8.50 -5.25 -11.71
C TYR A 40 7.08 -5.80 -11.69
N LEU A 41 6.25 -5.35 -12.62
CA LEU A 41 4.86 -5.74 -12.70
C LEU A 41 4.60 -6.55 -13.97
N THR A 42 3.89 -7.66 -13.81
CA THR A 42 3.46 -8.52 -14.92
C THR A 42 1.96 -8.72 -14.81
N ALA A 43 1.28 -8.82 -15.95
CA ALA A 43 -0.16 -9.10 -16.04
C ALA A 43 -0.47 -9.82 -17.34
N GLU A 44 -1.42 -10.76 -17.32
CA GLU A 44 -1.90 -11.42 -18.53
C GLU A 44 -2.71 -10.46 -19.43
N ARG A 45 -3.44 -9.53 -18.81
CA ARG A 45 -4.29 -8.57 -19.54
C ARG A 45 -4.23 -7.19 -18.90
N VAL A 46 -4.16 -6.17 -19.75
CA VAL A 46 -4.26 -4.75 -19.37
C VAL A 46 -5.49 -4.17 -20.06
N GLU A 47 -6.41 -3.64 -19.25
CA GLU A 47 -7.59 -2.90 -19.71
C GLU A 47 -7.39 -1.42 -19.35
N GLU A 48 -7.10 -0.58 -20.35
CA GLU A 48 -6.94 0.86 -20.18
C GLU A 48 -8.30 1.56 -20.20
N GLY A 49 -8.49 2.53 -19.32
CA GLY A 49 -9.68 3.37 -19.24
C GLY A 49 -9.31 4.84 -19.12
N LEU A 50 -10.30 5.72 -19.30
CA LEU A 50 -10.06 7.17 -19.32
C LEU A 50 -9.48 7.70 -17.99
N PHE A 51 -9.92 7.12 -16.88
CA PHE A 51 -9.58 7.51 -15.51
C PHE A 51 -8.83 6.41 -14.75
N GLY A 52 -8.12 5.52 -15.43
CA GLY A 52 -7.45 4.41 -14.74
C GLY A 52 -7.19 3.23 -15.65
N PHE A 53 -6.70 2.15 -15.07
CA PHE A 53 -6.48 0.90 -15.77
C PHE A 53 -6.75 -0.27 -14.83
N GLU A 54 -7.02 -1.44 -15.42
CA GLU A 54 -7.18 -2.70 -14.72
C GLU A 54 -6.19 -3.72 -15.28
N LEU A 55 -5.47 -4.38 -14.38
CA LEU A 55 -4.63 -5.53 -14.69
C LEU A 55 -5.34 -6.78 -14.20
N ARG A 56 -5.33 -7.84 -15.01
CA ARG A 56 -5.85 -9.15 -14.62
C ARG A 56 -4.74 -10.18 -14.56
N ARG A 57 -4.82 -11.06 -13.56
CA ARG A 57 -3.89 -12.16 -13.29
C ARG A 57 -2.44 -11.67 -13.36
N GLY A 58 -2.08 -10.86 -12.37
CA GLY A 58 -0.78 -10.22 -12.33
C GLY A 58 0.08 -10.70 -11.19
N SER A 59 1.37 -10.42 -11.32
CA SER A 59 2.38 -10.67 -10.30
C SER A 59 3.30 -9.47 -10.17
N LEU A 60 3.62 -9.12 -8.93
CA LEU A 60 4.59 -8.08 -8.59
C LEU A 60 5.86 -8.75 -8.08
N TYR A 61 6.99 -8.37 -8.64
CA TYR A 61 8.31 -8.87 -8.27
C TYR A 61 9.16 -7.74 -7.69
N GLY A 62 9.93 -8.08 -6.67
CA GLY A 62 11.08 -7.29 -6.23
C GLY A 62 12.34 -7.75 -6.98
N ARG A 63 13.50 -7.25 -6.57
CA ARG A 63 14.79 -7.56 -7.21
C ARG A 63 15.15 -9.05 -7.21
N GLU A 64 14.78 -9.78 -6.16
CA GLU A 64 15.26 -11.15 -5.93
C GLU A 64 14.13 -12.19 -5.80
N LYS A 65 12.89 -11.75 -5.64
CA LYS A 65 11.74 -12.64 -5.40
C LYS A 65 10.43 -12.04 -5.84
N ARG A 66 9.45 -12.90 -6.06
CA ARG A 66 8.05 -12.49 -6.19
C ARG A 66 7.57 -11.93 -4.85
N LEU A 67 6.79 -10.87 -4.89
CA LEU A 67 6.25 -10.20 -3.69
C LEU A 67 4.77 -10.50 -3.49
N LEU A 68 4.00 -10.55 -4.58
CA LEU A 68 2.58 -10.90 -4.53
C LEU A 68 2.05 -11.35 -5.90
N THR A 69 0.97 -12.11 -5.86
CA THR A 69 0.15 -12.54 -7.01
C THR A 69 -1.28 -12.08 -6.80
N PHE A 70 -1.96 -11.57 -7.82
CA PHE A 70 -3.31 -11.04 -7.70
C PHE A 70 -4.18 -11.40 -8.90
N ASP A 71 -5.49 -11.52 -8.67
CA ASP A 71 -6.47 -11.80 -9.72
C ASP A 71 -6.79 -10.53 -10.50
N SER A 72 -6.91 -9.40 -9.80
CA SER A 72 -7.15 -8.10 -10.41
C SER A 72 -6.48 -6.98 -9.63
N MET A 73 -5.85 -6.04 -10.34
CA MET A 73 -5.40 -4.76 -9.78
C MET A 73 -6.03 -3.63 -10.58
N ARG A 74 -6.82 -2.78 -9.92
CA ARG A 74 -7.48 -1.65 -10.54
C ARG A 74 -6.93 -0.35 -9.97
N VAL A 75 -6.35 0.48 -10.82
CA VAL A 75 -5.91 1.84 -10.48
C VAL A 75 -6.94 2.82 -11.01
N LYS A 76 -7.50 3.66 -10.13
CA LYS A 76 -8.45 4.72 -10.49
C LYS A 76 -7.87 6.07 -10.13
N LEU A 77 -7.87 6.96 -11.11
CA LEU A 77 -7.48 8.36 -11.03
C LEU A 77 -8.75 9.21 -11.03
N ARG A 78 -9.15 9.73 -9.87
CA ARG A 78 -10.28 10.68 -9.75
C ARG A 78 -9.75 12.07 -9.38
N PRO A 79 -10.50 13.16 -9.65
CA PRO A 79 -10.02 14.53 -9.43
C PRO A 79 -9.50 14.82 -8.01
N PHE A 80 -10.04 14.14 -6.99
CA PHE A 80 -9.69 14.38 -5.58
C PHE A 80 -8.99 13.22 -4.90
N TYR A 81 -8.83 12.08 -5.58
CA TYR A 81 -8.18 10.93 -5.00
C TYR A 81 -7.70 9.94 -6.06
N VAL A 82 -6.63 9.23 -5.74
CA VAL A 82 -6.16 8.05 -6.47
C VAL A 82 -6.46 6.83 -5.61
N SER A 83 -7.00 5.77 -6.21
CA SER A 83 -7.17 4.50 -5.53
C SER A 83 -6.51 3.35 -6.29
N LEU A 84 -5.98 2.40 -5.55
CA LEU A 84 -5.43 1.14 -6.03
C LEU A 84 -6.18 0.03 -5.29
N ASP A 85 -6.93 -0.77 -6.03
CA ASP A 85 -7.71 -1.89 -5.52
C ASP A 85 -7.09 -3.19 -6.03
N LEU A 86 -6.58 -4.01 -5.13
CA LEU A 86 -6.04 -5.35 -5.39
C LEU A 86 -7.04 -6.38 -4.87
N ASN A 87 -7.39 -7.35 -5.71
CA ASN A 87 -8.19 -8.50 -5.29
C ASN A 87 -7.44 -9.79 -5.59
N CYS A 88 -7.66 -10.78 -4.75
CA CYS A 88 -7.18 -12.13 -4.95
C CYS A 88 -8.09 -13.12 -4.23
N ASN A 89 -8.33 -14.31 -4.80
CA ASN A 89 -9.19 -15.39 -4.31
C ASN A 89 -10.34 -14.96 -3.37
N LYS A 90 -10.05 -14.80 -2.07
CA LYS A 90 -11.03 -14.46 -1.01
C LYS A 90 -10.75 -13.15 -0.27
N GLY A 91 -9.79 -12.36 -0.72
CA GLY A 91 -9.33 -11.15 -0.05
C GLY A 91 -9.19 -9.94 -0.97
N SER A 92 -9.15 -8.77 -0.34
CA SER A 92 -8.98 -7.50 -1.05
C SER A 92 -8.07 -6.56 -0.26
N LEU A 93 -7.37 -5.70 -0.99
CA LEU A 93 -6.56 -4.61 -0.48
C LEU A 93 -6.89 -3.35 -1.28
N SER A 94 -7.42 -2.33 -0.62
CA SER A 94 -7.67 -1.01 -1.20
C SER A 94 -6.76 0.02 -0.56
N ILE A 95 -6.02 0.74 -1.39
CA ILE A 95 -5.18 1.87 -1.00
C ILE A 95 -5.78 3.11 -1.65
N ARG A 96 -6.14 4.11 -0.85
CA ARG A 96 -6.70 5.36 -1.35
C ARG A 96 -5.86 6.53 -0.85
N ARG A 97 -5.34 7.33 -1.77
CA ARG A 97 -4.62 8.57 -1.48
C ARG A 97 -5.49 9.76 -1.86
N SER A 98 -5.74 10.64 -0.90
CA SER A 98 -6.48 11.90 -1.08
C SER A 98 -5.71 13.06 -0.43
N PHE A 99 -6.23 14.28 -0.55
CA PHE A 99 -5.70 15.42 0.22
C PHE A 99 -5.75 15.20 1.75
N GLY A 100 -6.70 14.39 2.23
CA GLY A 100 -6.88 14.11 3.66
C GLY A 100 -5.99 12.98 4.22
N GLY A 101 -5.07 12.44 3.41
CA GLY A 101 -4.15 11.39 3.80
C GLY A 101 -4.27 10.11 2.97
N LEU A 102 -3.62 9.06 3.48
CA LEU A 102 -3.61 7.72 2.89
C LEU A 102 -4.49 6.78 3.72
N GLU A 103 -5.42 6.11 3.07
CA GLU A 103 -6.27 5.08 3.66
C GLU A 103 -5.87 3.72 3.08
N LEU A 104 -5.72 2.73 3.96
CA LEU A 104 -5.41 1.35 3.59
C LEU A 104 -6.44 0.44 4.23
N ARG A 105 -7.14 -0.34 3.42
CA ARG A 105 -8.10 -1.34 3.87
C ARG A 105 -7.74 -2.69 3.29
N ALA A 106 -7.55 -3.68 4.13
CA ALA A 106 -7.34 -5.07 3.73
C ALA A 106 -8.38 -5.95 4.42
N GLN A 107 -8.97 -6.86 3.68
CA GLN A 107 -9.88 -7.87 4.21
C GLN A 107 -9.40 -9.23 3.73
N ASN A 108 -8.98 -10.09 4.66
CA ASN A 108 -8.50 -11.45 4.38
C ASN A 108 -7.47 -11.51 3.24
N PHE A 109 -6.60 -10.51 3.13
CA PHE A 109 -5.65 -10.37 2.04
C PHE A 109 -4.45 -11.30 2.28
N GLY A 110 -4.45 -12.46 1.63
CA GLY A 110 -3.46 -13.54 1.83
C GLY A 110 -2.50 -13.75 0.66
N CYS A 111 -2.24 -12.70 -0.12
CA CYS A 111 -1.59 -12.81 -1.43
C CYS A 111 -0.18 -12.22 -1.46
N LEU A 112 0.28 -11.73 -0.32
CA LEU A 112 1.66 -11.30 -0.08
C LEU A 112 2.52 -12.51 0.22
N GLU A 113 3.61 -12.69 -0.52
CA GLU A 113 4.55 -13.77 -0.24
C GLU A 113 5.33 -13.51 1.05
N GLY A 114 5.33 -14.49 1.95
CA GLY A 114 6.04 -14.42 3.23
C GLY A 114 5.29 -13.71 4.36
N LEU A 115 4.14 -13.10 4.08
CA LEU A 115 3.18 -12.67 5.08
C LEU A 115 1.96 -13.59 4.99
N GLY A 116 1.34 -13.94 6.11
CA GLY A 116 0.09 -14.67 6.05
C GLY A 116 -1.09 -13.73 5.80
N VAL A 117 -2.27 -14.07 6.31
CA VAL A 117 -3.49 -13.31 6.03
C VAL A 117 -3.45 -11.95 6.71
N VAL A 118 -3.73 -10.89 5.95
CA VAL A 118 -3.75 -9.51 6.42
C VAL A 118 -5.17 -8.97 6.46
N SER A 119 -5.58 -8.47 7.61
CA SER A 119 -6.77 -7.63 7.78
C SER A 119 -6.34 -6.28 8.32
N ALA A 120 -6.75 -5.20 7.68
CA ALA A 120 -6.32 -3.86 8.06
C ALA A 120 -7.40 -2.81 7.77
N ASP A 121 -7.51 -1.82 8.63
CA ASP A 121 -8.20 -0.57 8.36
C ASP A 121 -7.37 0.53 8.97
N LEU A 122 -6.62 1.24 8.14
CA LEU A 122 -5.66 2.24 8.53
C LEU A 122 -5.93 3.56 7.84
N ARG A 123 -5.75 4.64 8.59
CA ARG A 123 -5.71 6.00 8.07
C ARG A 123 -4.44 6.70 8.53
N VAL A 124 -3.66 7.15 7.56
CA VAL A 124 -2.39 7.86 7.75
C VAL A 124 -2.59 9.31 7.34
N SER A 125 -2.51 10.21 8.33
CA SER A 125 -2.53 11.67 8.14
C SER A 125 -1.45 12.32 9.02
N GLU A 126 -1.82 13.03 10.08
CA GLU A 126 -0.89 13.57 11.11
C GLU A 126 -0.40 12.50 12.10
N GLY A 127 -0.77 11.25 11.85
CA GLY A 127 -0.47 10.05 12.62
C GLY A 127 -1.13 8.85 11.94
N ILE A 128 -1.03 7.67 12.54
CA ILE A 128 -1.68 6.45 12.06
C ILE A 128 -2.84 6.14 12.99
N ARG A 129 -4.02 5.89 12.45
CA ARG A 129 -5.19 5.43 13.21
C ARG A 129 -5.75 4.15 12.61
N GLY A 130 -6.28 3.30 13.46
CA GLY A 130 -6.96 2.08 13.05
C GLY A 130 -6.20 0.81 13.47
N LYS A 131 -6.41 -0.29 12.77
CA LYS A 131 -5.99 -1.61 13.21
C LYS A 131 -5.34 -2.40 12.07
N ILE A 132 -4.31 -3.17 12.38
CA ILE A 132 -3.74 -4.21 11.52
C ILE A 132 -3.79 -5.53 12.28
N GLU A 133 -4.17 -6.59 11.59
CA GLU A 133 -4.07 -7.96 12.03
C GLU A 133 -3.34 -8.78 10.96
N LEU A 134 -2.30 -9.49 11.39
CA LEU A 134 -1.56 -10.44 10.57
C LEU A 134 -1.72 -11.82 11.20
N PHE A 135 -1.98 -12.84 10.39
CA PHE A 135 -2.11 -14.23 10.82
C PHE A 135 -1.05 -15.10 10.15
N GLY A 136 -0.41 -16.00 10.89
CA GLY A 136 0.53 -16.98 10.32
C GLY A 136 1.79 -16.38 9.70
N THR A 137 2.31 -15.29 10.27
CA THR A 137 3.50 -14.59 9.76
C THR A 137 4.77 -15.17 10.39
N LYS A 138 5.82 -15.36 9.59
CA LYS A 138 7.16 -15.75 10.09
C LYS A 138 8.05 -14.51 10.21
N VAL A 139 8.63 -14.30 11.37
CA VAL A 139 9.53 -13.18 11.68
C VAL A 139 10.84 -13.72 12.24
N GLN A 140 11.94 -13.57 11.50
CA GLN A 140 13.29 -14.01 11.92
C GLN A 140 13.33 -15.43 12.52
N GLY A 141 12.61 -16.37 11.90
CA GLY A 141 12.53 -17.76 12.36
C GLY A 141 11.46 -18.05 13.43
N LEU A 142 10.84 -17.02 14.01
CA LEU A 142 9.69 -17.16 14.91
C LEU A 142 8.39 -17.16 14.11
N SER A 143 7.56 -18.20 14.30
CA SER A 143 6.22 -18.23 13.74
C SER A 143 5.25 -17.51 14.69
N LEU A 144 4.64 -16.43 14.21
CA LEU A 144 3.60 -15.69 14.91
C LEU A 144 2.24 -16.20 14.43
N ASP A 145 1.44 -16.73 15.35
CA ASP A 145 0.08 -17.18 15.05
C ASP A 145 -0.81 -15.98 14.70
N ARG A 146 -0.67 -14.90 15.47
CA ARG A 146 -1.38 -13.64 15.30
C ARG A 146 -0.50 -12.47 15.73
N LEU A 147 -0.52 -11.39 14.97
CA LEU A 147 -0.02 -10.07 15.38
C LEU A 147 -1.14 -9.06 15.15
N GLU A 148 -1.56 -8.39 16.22
CA GLU A 148 -2.53 -7.33 16.21
C GLU A 148 -1.84 -6.03 16.62
N VAL A 149 -2.00 -4.98 15.81
CA VAL A 149 -1.47 -3.64 16.11
C VAL A 149 -2.61 -2.63 16.00
N SER A 150 -2.87 -1.91 17.10
CA SER A 150 -3.91 -0.89 17.20
C SER A 150 -3.27 0.48 17.33
N PHE A 151 -3.40 1.30 16.29
CA PHE A 151 -2.82 2.63 16.20
C PHE A 151 -3.79 3.71 16.69
N LYS A 152 -3.30 4.64 17.51
CA LYS A 152 -4.04 5.76 18.10
C LYS A 152 -3.31 7.10 17.87
N GLY A 153 -3.00 7.41 16.61
CA GLY A 153 -2.30 8.63 16.21
C GLY A 153 -0.78 8.45 16.24
N ARG A 154 -0.14 8.94 17.29
CA ARG A 154 1.33 8.88 17.46
C ARG A 154 1.81 7.71 18.33
N THR A 155 0.88 6.87 18.79
CA THR A 155 1.18 5.68 19.58
C THR A 155 0.43 4.49 19.02
N PHE A 156 0.89 3.30 19.38
CA PHE A 156 0.18 2.06 19.09
C PHE A 156 0.34 1.07 20.24
N SER A 157 -0.65 0.19 20.39
CA SER A 157 -0.52 -1.03 21.19
C SER A 157 -0.41 -2.22 20.26
N ALA A 158 0.37 -3.21 20.66
CA ALA A 158 0.60 -4.43 19.90
C ALA A 158 0.35 -5.65 20.80
N LYS A 159 -0.30 -6.66 20.22
CA LYS A 159 -0.51 -7.97 20.82
C LYS A 159 -0.05 -9.02 19.83
N ALA A 160 0.82 -9.93 20.24
CA ALA A 160 1.24 -11.05 19.41
C ALA A 160 1.00 -12.37 20.13
N LYS A 161 0.74 -13.43 19.37
CA LYS A 161 0.69 -14.80 19.88
C LYS A 161 1.78 -15.62 19.20
N ALA A 162 2.68 -16.18 20.00
CA ALA A 162 3.81 -16.96 19.51
C ALA A 162 4.04 -18.15 20.46
N MET A 163 4.14 -19.36 19.90
CA MET A 163 4.42 -20.58 20.68
C MET A 163 3.50 -20.78 21.89
N GLY A 164 2.23 -20.36 21.77
CA GLY A 164 1.24 -20.43 22.86
C GLY A 164 1.28 -19.28 23.88
N PHE A 165 2.31 -18.42 23.85
CA PHE A 165 2.40 -17.23 24.71
C PHE A 165 1.76 -16.00 24.07
N GLU A 166 1.15 -15.15 24.90
CA GLU A 166 0.72 -13.81 24.52
C GLU A 166 1.84 -12.80 24.84
N LEU A 167 2.23 -12.04 23.83
CA LEU A 167 3.18 -10.93 23.93
C LEU A 167 2.40 -9.63 23.85
N LEU A 168 2.63 -8.72 24.80
CA LEU A 168 1.96 -7.43 24.85
C LEU A 168 2.99 -6.31 24.81
N GLY A 169 2.65 -5.20 24.21
CA GLY A 169 3.44 -4.00 24.36
C GLY A 169 2.93 -2.82 23.54
N GLU A 170 3.78 -1.81 23.48
CA GLU A 170 3.42 -0.49 22.96
C GLU A 170 4.58 0.11 22.18
N GLY A 171 4.26 1.13 21.40
CA GLY A 171 5.24 1.90 20.68
C GLY A 171 4.72 3.25 20.22
N GLN A 172 5.60 3.94 19.52
CA GLN A 172 5.40 5.27 19.01
C GLN A 172 5.52 5.28 17.48
N VAL A 173 4.77 6.21 16.90
CA VAL A 173 4.79 6.55 15.49
C VAL A 173 5.28 7.98 15.37
N VAL A 174 6.33 8.17 14.57
CA VAL A 174 6.85 9.48 14.20
C VAL A 174 6.45 9.73 12.74
N PRO A 175 5.31 10.39 12.50
CA PRO A 175 4.79 10.63 11.16
C PRO A 175 5.67 11.60 10.38
N ASP A 176 5.86 11.32 9.10
CA ASP A 176 6.45 12.27 8.16
C ASP A 176 5.35 12.89 7.29
N PRO A 177 5.08 14.20 7.43
CA PRO A 177 3.99 14.87 6.71
C PRO A 177 4.28 15.05 5.22
N LYS A 178 5.55 14.98 4.78
CA LYS A 178 5.92 15.11 3.36
C LYS A 178 5.85 13.77 2.65
N ASP A 179 6.23 12.70 3.34
CA ASP A 179 6.14 11.34 2.82
C ASP A 179 5.55 10.35 3.85
N PRO A 180 4.26 9.99 3.74
CA PRO A 180 3.64 9.03 4.63
C PRO A 180 4.39 7.70 4.74
N LEU A 181 5.07 7.25 3.68
CA LEU A 181 5.84 5.99 3.69
C LEU A 181 7.13 6.10 4.51
N ALA A 182 7.68 7.30 4.67
CA ALA A 182 8.85 7.56 5.50
C ALA A 182 8.53 7.59 7.01
N THR A 183 7.24 7.56 7.38
CA THR A 183 6.78 7.47 8.77
C THR A 183 7.52 6.36 9.51
N LYS A 184 8.10 6.71 10.66
CA LYS A 184 8.86 5.77 11.50
C LYS A 184 7.96 5.17 12.57
N VAL A 185 8.19 3.90 12.86
CA VAL A 185 7.51 3.13 13.90
C VAL A 185 8.58 2.56 14.80
N ASN A 186 8.41 2.66 16.11
CA ASN A 186 9.29 2.06 17.11
C ASN A 186 8.46 1.54 18.27
N GLY A 187 8.60 0.28 18.63
CA GLY A 187 7.92 -0.30 19.78
C GLY A 187 8.47 -1.66 20.12
N GLN A 188 7.89 -2.26 21.15
CA GLN A 188 8.27 -3.60 21.58
C GLN A 188 7.08 -4.37 22.10
N VAL A 189 7.12 -5.70 21.98
CA VAL A 189 6.21 -6.62 22.65
C VAL A 189 7.00 -7.60 23.52
N LEU A 190 6.47 -7.91 24.69
CA LEU A 190 7.11 -8.70 25.74
C LEU A 190 6.13 -9.74 26.27
N GLY A 191 6.61 -10.94 26.58
CA GLY A 191 5.81 -12.00 27.21
C GLY A 191 6.49 -13.36 27.14
N GLY A 192 6.24 -14.25 28.11
CA GLY A 192 6.81 -15.60 28.12
C GLY A 192 8.34 -15.68 28.03
N GLY A 193 9.06 -14.67 28.55
CA GLY A 193 10.54 -14.57 28.44
C GLY A 193 11.04 -14.14 27.05
N LEU A 194 10.16 -13.77 26.13
CA LEU A 194 10.48 -13.27 24.80
C LEU A 194 10.30 -11.75 24.75
N ARG A 195 11.18 -11.10 24.00
CA ARG A 195 11.10 -9.71 23.60
C ARG A 195 11.16 -9.65 22.08
N LEU A 196 10.31 -8.83 21.47
CA LEU A 196 10.41 -8.47 20.07
C LEU A 196 10.36 -6.94 19.96
N VAL A 197 11.29 -6.37 19.21
CA VAL A 197 11.36 -4.93 18.92
C VAL A 197 10.92 -4.72 17.48
N ILE A 198 9.91 -3.87 17.27
CA ILE A 198 9.40 -3.47 15.96
C ILE A 198 9.92 -2.06 15.70
N SER A 199 10.81 -1.89 14.71
CA SER A 199 11.43 -0.60 14.41
C SER A 199 11.66 -0.39 12.92
N GLY A 200 11.64 0.86 12.46
CA GLY A 200 11.95 1.21 11.07
C GLY A 200 10.98 2.22 10.47
N SER A 201 10.95 2.34 9.15
CA SER A 201 9.98 3.13 8.40
C SER A 201 8.89 2.24 7.81
N LEU A 202 7.74 2.77 7.41
CA LEU A 202 6.68 1.95 6.77
C LEU A 202 7.16 1.22 5.50
N TYR A 203 8.15 1.78 4.79
CA TYR A 203 8.75 1.10 3.63
C TYR A 203 9.83 0.06 3.99
N ASN A 204 10.39 0.12 5.21
CA ASN A 204 11.44 -0.79 5.69
C ASN A 204 11.25 -1.07 7.18
N LEU A 205 10.19 -1.80 7.50
CA LEU A 205 9.90 -2.28 8.85
C LEU A 205 10.79 -3.48 9.17
N SER A 206 11.47 -3.41 10.31
CA SER A 206 12.26 -4.49 10.85
C SER A 206 11.65 -4.97 12.17
N VAL A 207 11.74 -6.28 12.42
CA VAL A 207 11.39 -6.86 13.71
C VAL A 207 12.57 -7.69 14.17
N SER A 208 13.07 -7.40 15.37
CA SER A 208 14.24 -8.04 15.98
C SER A 208 13.91 -8.57 17.38
N ARG A 209 14.77 -9.42 17.94
CA ARG A 209 14.60 -10.02 19.27
C ARG A 209 15.39 -9.26 20.33
#